data_AF-A0A317NAF3-F1
#
_entry.id   AF-A0A317NAF3-F1
#
_cell.length_a   1.000
_cell.length_b   1.000
_cell.length_c   1.000
_cell.angle_alpha   90.00
_cell.angle_beta   90.00
_cell.angle_gamma   90.00
#
_symmetry.space_group_name_H-M   'P 1'
#
loop_
_entity.id
_entity.type
_entity.pdbx_description
1 polymer ?
#
loop_
_entity_poly.entity_id
_entity_poly.type
_entity_poly.pdbx_seq_one_letter_code
_entity_poly.pdbx_strand_id
1 'polypeptide(L)'
;MLKGFKDFLLRGNVIDLAVAVVMGTAFVAIVTAFTNGIVNPLLAVFGGTNEVGLGFQLVADKPATFIEVGPIITAGINFLLIAAILYFVLVLPAASAKKRFSKEDEKLSDSEVLLQIRDLLADQHNSAGGKHEF
;
A
#
# COMPACT_ATOMS: atom_id res chain seq x y z
N MET A 1 -12.63 -32.61 -9.33
CA MET A 1 -11.60 -31.63 -8.92
C MET A 1 -11.86 -30.23 -9.50
N LEU A 2 -12.11 -30.07 -10.81
CA LEU A 2 -12.45 -28.77 -11.41
C LEU A 2 -13.64 -28.04 -10.74
N LYS A 3 -14.69 -28.77 -10.33
CA LYS A 3 -15.85 -28.18 -9.64
C LYS A 3 -15.49 -27.59 -8.28
N GLY A 4 -14.74 -28.34 -7.46
CA GLY A 4 -14.25 -27.87 -6.15
C GLY A 4 -13.21 -26.74 -6.25
N PHE A 5 -12.43 -26.69 -7.33
CA PHE A 5 -11.53 -25.56 -7.60
C PHE A 5 -12.29 -24.29 -7.99
N LYS A 6 -13.32 -24.42 -8.84
CA LYS A 6 -14.24 -23.31 -9.15
C LYS A 6 -14.94 -22.79 -7.88
N ASP A 7 -15.43 -23.68 -7.02
CA ASP A 7 -16.09 -23.29 -5.77
C ASP A 7 -15.12 -22.67 -4.74
N PHE A 8 -13.81 -22.98 -4.85
CA PHE A 8 -12.76 -22.32 -4.07
C PHE A 8 -12.47 -20.91 -4.59
N LEU A 9 -12.34 -20.73 -5.91
CA LEU A 9 -12.13 -19.41 -6.51
C LEU A 9 -13.36 -18.50 -6.30
N LEU A 10 -14.57 -19.03 -6.43
CA LEU A 10 -15.80 -18.27 -6.24
C LEU A 10 -16.06 -17.84 -4.78
N ARG A 11 -15.22 -18.25 -3.81
CA ARG A 11 -15.15 -17.54 -2.53
C ARG A 11 -14.56 -16.16 -2.80
N GLY A 12 -15.42 -15.13 -2.83
CA GLY A 12 -15.09 -13.77 -3.28
C GLY A 12 -13.77 -13.21 -2.73
N ASN A 13 -13.45 -13.49 -1.46
CA ASN A 13 -12.19 -13.07 -0.84
C ASN A 13 -10.92 -13.55 -1.57
N VAL A 14 -10.95 -14.69 -2.26
CA VAL A 14 -9.78 -15.26 -2.96
C VAL A 14 -9.52 -14.54 -4.28
N ILE A 15 -10.57 -14.23 -5.04
CA ILE A 15 -10.44 -13.51 -6.31
C ILE A 15 -9.95 -12.09 -6.06
N ASP A 16 -10.53 -11.38 -5.09
CA ASP A 16 -10.14 -10.00 -4.79
C ASP A 16 -8.68 -9.91 -4.34
N LEU A 17 -8.25 -10.86 -3.49
CA LEU A 17 -6.86 -10.95 -3.06
C LEU A 17 -5.93 -11.29 -4.23
N ALA A 18 -6.31 -12.24 -5.09
CA ALA A 18 -5.51 -12.60 -6.26
C ALA A 18 -5.33 -11.42 -7.23
N VAL A 19 -6.41 -10.68 -7.51
CA VAL A 19 -6.36 -9.48 -8.36
C VAL A 19 -5.48 -8.41 -7.71
N ALA A 20 -5.64 -8.16 -6.40
CA ALA A 20 -4.81 -7.18 -5.70
C ALA A 20 -3.31 -7.49 -5.79
N VAL A 21 -2.93 -8.77 -5.61
CA VAL A 21 -1.52 -9.18 -5.70
C VAL A 21 -0.98 -9.02 -7.12
N VAL A 22 -1.70 -9.49 -8.13
CA VAL A 22 -1.26 -9.40 -9.54
C VAL A 22 -1.15 -7.95 -10.00
N MET A 23 -2.12 -7.10 -9.65
CA MET A 23 -2.08 -5.68 -9.99
C MET A 23 -0.96 -4.96 -9.26
N GLY A 24 -0.73 -5.29 -7.99
CA GLY A 24 0.37 -4.73 -7.20
C GLY A 24 1.74 -5.05 -7.79
N THR A 25 2.00 -6.31 -8.15
CA THR A 25 3.29 -6.71 -8.74
C THR A 25 3.50 -6.12 -10.13
N ALA A 26 2.46 -6.07 -10.97
CA ALA A 26 2.53 -5.45 -12.28
C ALA A 26 2.88 -3.96 -12.20
N PHE A 27 2.30 -3.23 -11.24
CA PHE A 27 2.59 -1.81 -11.08
C PHE A 27 4.02 -1.57 -10.59
N VAL A 28 4.50 -2.35 -9.61
CA VAL A 28 5.90 -2.28 -9.15
C VAL A 28 6.87 -2.55 -10.31
N ALA A 29 6.56 -3.50 -11.19
CA ALA A 29 7.39 -3.79 -12.36
C ALA A 29 7.50 -2.58 -13.31
N ILE A 30 6.39 -1.87 -13.57
CA ILE A 30 6.39 -0.65 -14.40
C ILE A 30 7.26 0.43 -13.78
N VAL A 31 7.08 0.71 -12.48
CA VAL A 31 7.87 1.75 -11.79
C VAL A 31 9.35 1.36 -11.75
N THR A 32 9.66 0.08 -11.50
CA THR A 32 11.03 -0.44 -11.54
C THR A 32 11.66 -0.27 -12.91
N ALA A 33 10.93 -0.59 -13.99
CA ALA A 33 11.42 -0.42 -15.35
C ALA A 33 11.69 1.06 -15.67
N PHE A 34 10.83 1.97 -15.21
CA PHE A 34 11.04 3.42 -15.34
C PHE A 34 12.28 3.88 -14.58
N THR A 35 12.41 3.51 -13.31
CA THR A 35 13.57 3.86 -12.48
C THR A 35 14.86 3.32 -13.11
N ASN A 36 14.87 2.06 -13.55
CA ASN A 36 16.05 1.47 -14.17
C ASN A 36 16.39 2.08 -15.53
N GLY A 37 15.38 2.43 -16.33
CA GLY A 37 15.59 2.96 -17.69
C GLY A 37 15.95 4.44 -17.74
N ILE A 38 15.50 5.24 -16.76
CA ILE A 38 15.66 6.71 -16.79
C ILE A 38 16.43 7.19 -15.57
N VAL A 39 16.05 6.77 -14.37
CA VAL A 39 16.66 7.29 -13.14
C VAL A 39 18.09 6.75 -12.96
N ASN A 40 18.31 5.44 -13.12
CA ASN A 40 19.64 4.86 -12.91
C ASN A 40 20.71 5.48 -13.84
N PRO A 41 20.46 5.66 -15.16
CA PRO A 41 21.40 6.36 -16.03
C PRO A 41 21.66 7.81 -15.60
N LEU A 42 20.63 8.54 -15.15
CA LEU A 42 20.80 9.91 -14.66
C LEU A 42 21.65 9.94 -13.38
N LEU A 43 21.42 9.02 -12.44
CA LEU A 43 22.24 8.88 -11.24
C LEU A 43 23.69 8.48 -11.58
N ALA A 44 23.87 7.61 -12.58
CA ALA A 44 25.19 7.20 -13.07
C ALA A 44 25.97 8.35 -13.73
N VAL A 45 25.30 9.37 -14.29
CA VAL A 45 25.99 10.58 -14.79
C VAL A 45 26.60 11.40 -13.65
N PHE A 46 25.95 11.43 -12.48
CA PHE A 46 26.49 12.10 -11.29
C PHE A 46 27.52 11.23 -10.54
N GLY A 47 27.44 9.90 -10.68
CA GLY A 47 28.44 8.94 -10.19
C GLY A 47 29.49 8.64 -11.27
N GLY A 48 30.49 9.50 -11.43
CA GLY A 48 31.45 9.45 -12.54
C GLY A 48 32.03 8.06 -12.86
N THR A 49 32.03 7.72 -14.16
CA THR A 49 32.66 6.63 -14.98
C THR A 49 33.00 5.25 -14.41
N ASN A 50 33.06 5.07 -13.11
CA ASN A 50 33.07 3.77 -12.48
C ASN A 50 31.73 3.67 -11.79
N GLU A 51 30.90 2.75 -12.27
CA GLU A 51 29.78 2.26 -11.48
C GLU A 51 30.28 2.12 -10.04
N VAL A 52 29.81 2.98 -9.13
CA VAL A 52 29.78 2.60 -7.73
C VAL A 52 31.16 2.49 -7.02
N GLY A 53 32.01 3.52 -7.10
CA GLY A 53 33.35 3.52 -6.48
C GLY A 53 33.45 3.73 -4.96
N LEU A 54 32.43 3.41 -4.17
CA LEU A 54 32.53 3.36 -2.71
C LEU A 54 32.59 1.89 -2.30
N GLY A 55 33.80 1.38 -2.14
CA GLY A 55 34.03 0.04 -1.66
C GLY A 55 35.35 -0.05 -0.95
N PHE A 56 35.44 -0.93 0.03
CA PHE A 56 36.68 -1.17 0.76
C PHE A 56 37.00 -2.65 0.72
N GLN A 57 38.30 -2.95 0.61
CA GLN A 57 38.79 -4.31 0.62
C GLN A 57 39.12 -4.70 2.06
N LEU A 58 38.55 -5.81 2.54
CA LEU A 58 38.78 -6.26 3.92
C LEU A 58 40.16 -6.91 4.07
N VAL A 59 40.66 -7.56 3.01
CA VAL A 59 41.99 -8.20 2.99
C VAL A 59 42.71 -7.87 1.68
N ALA A 60 43.88 -7.23 1.79
CA ALA A 60 44.74 -6.97 0.64
C ALA A 60 45.05 -8.27 -0.13
N ASP A 61 45.06 -8.20 -1.46
CA ASP A 61 45.28 -9.33 -2.40
C ASP A 61 44.22 -10.45 -2.41
N LYS A 62 43.10 -10.29 -1.69
CA LYS A 62 41.92 -11.16 -1.86
C LYS A 62 40.79 -10.39 -2.55
N PRO A 63 40.62 -10.51 -3.88
CA PRO A 63 39.55 -9.81 -4.61
C PRO A 63 38.16 -10.22 -4.12
N ALA A 64 37.99 -11.43 -3.60
CA ALA A 64 36.74 -11.90 -3.00
C ALA A 64 36.33 -11.19 -1.69
N THR A 65 37.15 -10.28 -1.17
CA THR A 65 36.87 -9.52 0.07
C THR A 65 36.57 -8.05 -0.17
N PHE A 66 36.31 -7.66 -1.42
CA PHE A 66 35.88 -6.31 -1.75
C PHE A 66 34.39 -6.13 -1.44
N ILE A 67 34.06 -5.16 -0.59
CA ILE A 67 32.66 -4.77 -0.32
C ILE A 67 32.30 -3.60 -1.21
N GLU A 68 31.30 -3.78 -2.05
CA GLU A 68 30.70 -2.71 -2.84
C GLU A 68 29.57 -2.05 -2.03
N VAL A 69 29.79 -0.81 -1.59
CA VAL A 69 28.81 -0.05 -0.79
C VAL A 69 27.87 0.74 -1.67
N GLY A 70 28.34 1.23 -2.82
CA GLY A 70 27.45 2.06 -3.64
C GLY A 70 26.27 1.33 -4.31
N PRO A 71 26.21 -0.01 -4.53
CA PRO A 71 24.99 -0.62 -5.05
C PRO A 71 23.89 -0.55 -3.98
N ILE A 72 24.28 -0.58 -2.70
CA ILE A 72 23.38 -0.42 -1.56
C ILE A 72 22.82 1.01 -1.53
N ILE A 73 23.66 2.03 -1.76
CA ILE A 73 23.21 3.43 -1.83
C ILE A 73 22.25 3.62 -3.00
N THR A 74 22.60 3.09 -4.18
CA THR A 74 21.75 3.14 -5.38
C THR A 74 20.42 2.43 -5.14
N ALA A 75 20.43 1.26 -4.52
CA ALA A 75 19.22 0.53 -4.14
C ALA A 75 18.35 1.32 -3.16
N GLY A 76 18.96 2.02 -2.18
CA GLY A 76 18.25 2.89 -1.25
C GLY A 76 17.56 4.07 -1.92
N ILE A 77 18.25 4.74 -2.87
CA ILE A 77 17.67 5.84 -3.66
C ILE A 77 16.52 5.31 -4.52
N ASN A 78 16.70 4.17 -5.18
CA ASN A 78 15.66 3.54 -6.01
C ASN A 78 14.44 3.15 -5.19
N PHE A 79 14.63 2.60 -4.00
CA PHE A 79 13.53 2.29 -3.09
C PHE A 79 12.72 3.54 -2.71
N LEU A 80 13.41 4.63 -2.33
CA LEU A 80 12.75 5.90 -2.01
C LEU A 80 11.97 6.46 -3.20
N LEU A 81 12.52 6.39 -4.41
CA LEU A 81 11.86 6.87 -5.62
C LEU A 81 10.63 6.03 -5.99
N ILE A 82 10.74 4.70 -5.94
CA ILE A 82 9.59 3.81 -6.18
C ILE A 82 8.49 4.12 -5.15
N ALA A 83 8.84 4.21 -3.86
CA ALA A 83 7.90 4.55 -2.80
C ALA A 83 7.24 5.92 -3.02
N ALA A 84 8.01 6.94 -3.44
CA ALA A 84 7.48 8.26 -3.74
C ALA A 84 6.51 8.23 -4.92
N ILE A 85 6.85 7.55 -6.02
CA ILE A 85 5.98 7.42 -7.20
C ILE A 85 4.68 6.70 -6.82
N LEU A 86 4.77 5.58 -6.10
CA LEU A 86 3.58 4.85 -5.62
C LEU A 86 2.70 5.71 -4.72
N TYR A 87 3.30 6.47 -3.80
CA TYR A 87 2.56 7.36 -2.91
C TYR A 87 1.82 8.46 -3.69
N PHE A 88 2.50 9.15 -4.61
CA PHE A 88 1.89 10.23 -5.38
C PHE A 88 0.82 9.73 -6.36
N VAL A 89 1.01 8.56 -6.98
CA VAL A 89 0.10 8.04 -8.02
C VAL A 89 -1.07 7.25 -7.44
N LEU A 90 -0.89 6.54 -6.32
CA LEU A 90 -1.94 5.70 -5.74
C LEU A 90 -2.52 6.31 -4.46
N VAL A 91 -1.67 6.64 -3.48
CA VAL A 91 -2.13 7.03 -2.13
C VAL A 91 -2.74 8.42 -2.13
N LEU A 92 -2.09 9.40 -2.77
CA LEU A 92 -2.51 10.80 -2.77
C LEU A 92 -3.87 11.02 -3.48
N PRO A 93 -4.12 10.46 -4.69
CA PRO A 93 -5.44 10.55 -5.31
C PRO A 93 -6.47 9.70 -4.58
N ALA A 94 -6.12 8.52 -4.05
CA ALA A 94 -7.06 7.72 -3.25
C ALA A 94 -7.50 8.46 -1.98
N ALA A 95 -6.57 9.10 -1.26
CA ALA A 95 -6.85 9.92 -0.09
C ALA A 95 -7.71 11.15 -0.45
N SER A 96 -7.43 11.78 -1.59
CA SER A 96 -8.20 12.94 -2.09
C SER A 96 -9.60 12.55 -2.56
N ALA A 97 -9.73 11.41 -3.23
CA ALA A 97 -11.01 10.84 -3.63
C ALA A 97 -11.84 10.47 -2.40
N LYS A 98 -11.24 9.82 -1.39
CA LYS A 98 -11.90 9.56 -0.11
C LYS A 98 -12.43 10.86 0.50
N LYS A 99 -11.64 11.92 0.56
CA LYS A 99 -12.11 13.23 1.06
C LYS A 99 -13.28 13.83 0.25
N ARG A 100 -13.39 13.51 -1.04
CA ARG A 100 -14.44 14.02 -1.94
C ARG A 100 -15.70 13.16 -1.98
N PHE A 101 -15.58 11.85 -1.78
CA PHE A 101 -16.69 10.89 -1.74
C PHE A 101 -17.17 10.54 -0.32
N SER A 102 -16.37 10.77 0.72
CA SER A 102 -16.77 10.61 2.14
C SER A 102 -17.71 11.71 2.64
N LYS A 103 -18.20 12.62 1.78
CA LYS A 103 -19.35 13.47 2.11
C LYS A 103 -20.71 12.77 1.90
N GLU A 104 -20.75 11.62 1.22
CA GLU A 104 -22.00 10.90 0.92
C GLU A 104 -22.03 9.45 1.42
N ASP A 105 -20.88 8.83 1.72
CA ASP A 105 -20.81 7.47 2.29
C ASP A 105 -20.40 7.47 3.77
N GLU A 106 -21.06 8.28 4.60
CA GLU A 106 -21.17 7.93 6.03
C GLU A 106 -22.26 6.85 6.15
N LYS A 107 -22.00 5.68 5.56
CA LYS A 107 -22.67 4.46 6.03
C LYS A 107 -22.17 4.28 7.45
N LEU A 108 -22.98 4.72 8.41
CA LEU A 108 -22.81 4.45 9.83
C LEU A 108 -22.29 3.02 9.96
N SER A 109 -21.15 2.84 10.61
CA SER A 109 -20.64 1.53 10.96
C SER A 109 -21.75 0.76 11.65
N ASP A 110 -21.85 -0.56 11.46
CA ASP A 110 -22.88 -1.38 12.10
C ASP A 110 -22.95 -1.12 13.62
N SER A 111 -21.80 -0.83 14.25
CA SER A 111 -21.71 -0.42 15.65
C SER A 111 -22.40 0.92 15.95
N GLU A 112 -22.29 1.90 15.07
CA GLU A 112 -22.92 3.22 15.20
C GLU A 112 -24.43 3.13 14.96
N VAL A 113 -24.87 2.29 14.02
CA VAL A 113 -26.30 1.97 13.83
C VAL A 113 -26.87 1.33 15.10
N LEU A 114 -26.16 0.36 15.69
CA LEU A 114 -26.60 -0.30 16.92
C LEU A 114 -26.63 0.67 18.12
N LEU A 115 -25.69 1.60 18.21
CA LEU A 115 -25.70 2.66 19.22
C LEU A 115 -26.91 3.59 19.03
N GLN A 116 -27.20 4.03 17.80
CA GLN A 116 -28.38 4.84 17.52
C GLN A 116 -29.68 4.10 17.86
N ILE A 117 -29.79 2.81 17.51
CA ILE A 117 -30.96 1.99 17.87
C ILE A 117 -31.10 1.87 19.39
N ARG A 118 -30.00 1.62 20.12
CA ARG A 118 -30.00 1.59 21.59
C ARG A 118 -30.50 2.91 22.17
N ASP A 119 -30.01 4.02 21.66
CA ASP A 119 -30.34 5.35 22.17
C ASP A 119 -31.81 5.70 21.87
N LEU A 120 -32.32 5.37 20.66
CA LEU A 120 -33.74 5.51 20.31
C LEU A 120 -34.66 4.63 21.16
N LEU A 121 -34.24 3.40 21.47
CA LEU A 121 -34.99 2.49 22.35
C LEU A 121 -35.01 2.98 23.80
N ALA A 122 -33.89 3.51 24.30
CA ALA A 122 -33.81 4.10 25.64
C ALA A 122 -34.72 5.33 25.76
N ASP A 123 -34.76 6.18 24.72
CA ASP A 123 -35.61 7.36 24.68
C ASP A 123 -37.11 7.01 24.60
N GLN A 124 -37.45 5.97 23.82
CA GLN A 124 -38.81 5.42 23.76
C GLN A 124 -39.25 4.80 25.09
N HIS A 125 -38.36 4.09 25.78
CA HIS A 125 -38.64 3.50 27.08
C HIS A 125 -38.92 4.57 28.15
N ASN A 126 -38.12 5.65 28.19
CA ASN A 126 -38.34 6.78 29.08
C ASN A 126 -39.66 7.51 28.77
N SER A 127 -40.03 7.61 27.48
CA SER A 127 -41.28 8.23 27.03
C SER A 127 -42.54 7.39 27.32
N ALA A 128 -42.40 6.06 27.43
CA ALA A 128 -43.51 5.14 27.74
C ALA A 128 -43.72 4.95 29.25
N GLY A 129 -42.66 5.02 30.07
CA GLY A 129 -42.73 4.90 31.53
C GLY A 129 -43.36 6.12 32.24
N GLY A 130 -43.29 7.31 31.64
CA GLY A 130 -43.80 8.56 32.24
C GLY A 130 -45.30 8.82 32.08
N LYS A 131 -46.08 7.92 31.46
CA LYS A 131 -47.52 8.12 31.19
C LYS A 131 -48.46 7.35 32.12
N HIS A 132 -47.95 6.69 33.16
CA HIS A 132 -48.74 5.87 34.09
C HIS A 132 -48.72 6.34 35.56
N GLU A 133 -48.39 7.61 35.82
CA GLU A 133 -48.54 8.21 37.14
C GLU A 133 -49.71 9.21 37.16
N PHE A 134 -50.96 8.74 37.12
CA PHE A 134 -52.14 9.42 37.68
C PHE A 134 -53.26 8.39 37.95
#